data_AF-A0A840RUF9-F1
#
_entry.id   AF-A0A840RUF9-F1
#
_cell.length_a   1.000
_cell.length_b   1.000
_cell.length_c   1.000
_cell.angle_alpha   90.00
_cell.angle_beta   90.00
_cell.angle_gamma   90.00
#
_symmetry.space_group_name_H-M   'P 1'
#
loop_
_entity.id
_entity.type
_entity.pdbx_description
1 polymer ?
#
loop_
_entity_poly.entity_id
_entity_poly.type
_entity_poly.pdbx_seq_one_letter_code
_entity_poly.pdbx_strand_id
1 'polypeptide(L)' 'MSLFLSLTFIDETGVAVTLSSIQSDLHLTETGVQWVMSSFFVSLAVFVLGAGRVSDMLGHRKIFLLGLPGL' A
#
# COMPACT_ATOMS: atom_id res chain seq x y z
N MET A 1 -11.03 7.91 -13.62
CA MET A 1 -11.24 6.77 -12.70
C MET A 1 -10.49 5.51 -13.13
N SER A 2 -10.54 5.09 -14.40
CA SER A 2 -9.88 3.86 -14.86
C SER A 2 -8.36 3.82 -14.62
N LEU A 3 -7.63 4.89 -14.93
CA LEU A 3 -6.17 4.97 -14.73
C LEU A 3 -5.74 4.85 -13.25
N PHE A 4 -6.53 5.43 -12.35
CA PHE A 4 -6.27 5.36 -10.91
C PHE A 4 -6.37 3.92 -10.40
N LEU A 5 -7.43 3.21 -10.81
CA LEU A 5 -7.60 1.80 -10.45
C LEU A 5 -6.47 0.94 -11.04
N SER A 6 -6.05 1.19 -12.29
CA SER A 6 -4.93 0.48 -12.90
C SER A 6 -3.62 0.64 -12.13
N LEU A 7 -3.33 1.85 -11.62
CA LEU A 7 -2.15 2.10 -10.79
C LEU A 7 -2.18 1.32 -9.48
N THR A 8 -3.35 1.25 -8.82
CA THR A 8 -3.51 0.47 -7.58
C THR A 8 -3.31 -1.03 -7.82
N PHE A 9 -3.84 -1.57 -8.91
CA PHE A 9 -3.65 -2.99 -9.25
C PHE A 9 -2.18 -3.35 -9.54
N ILE A 10 -1.44 -2.44 -10.18
CA ILE A 10 -0.01 -2.65 -10.45
C ILE A 10 0.79 -2.71 -9.14
N ASP A 11 0.46 -1.88 -8.16
CA ASP A 11 1.12 -1.89 -6.85
C ASP A 11 0.92 -3.22 -6.11
N GLU A 12 -0.33 -3.68 -6.03
CA GLU A 12 -0.69 -4.93 -5.35
C GLU A 12 -0.03 -6.17 -5.99
N THR A 13 0.02 -6.20 -7.33
CA THR A 13 0.69 -7.29 -8.06
C THR A 13 2.21 -7.21 -7.97
N GLY A 14 2.80 -6.02 -7.90
CA GLY A 14 4.23 -5.82 -7.71
C GLY A 14 4.73 -6.41 -6.39
N VAL A 15 4.00 -6.18 -5.30
CA VAL A 15 4.32 -6.75 -3.99
C VAL A 15 4.30 -8.27 -4.05
N ALA A 16 3.26 -8.88 -4.63
CA ALA A 16 3.14 -10.33 -4.76
C ALA A 16 4.30 -10.96 -5.57
N VAL A 17 4.78 -10.27 -6.62
CA VAL A 17 5.93 -10.74 -7.41
C VAL A 17 7.21 -10.71 -6.58
N THR A 18 7.49 -9.61 -5.88
CA THR A 18 8.70 -9.47 -5.05
C THR A 18 8.72 -10.39 -3.83
N LEU A 19 7.54 -10.78 -3.33
CA LEU A 19 7.39 -11.65 -2.18
C LEU A 19 8.03 -13.03 -2.38
N SER A 20 8.02 -13.55 -3.61
CA SER A 20 8.69 -14.81 -3.96
C SER A 20 10.21 -14.73 -3.77
N SER A 21 10.82 -13.61 -4.15
CA SER A 21 12.26 -13.34 -3.92
C SER A 21 12.56 -13.15 -2.44
N ILE A 22 11.70 -12.43 -1.71
CA ILE A 22 11.86 -12.23 -0.26
C ILE A 22 11.76 -13.58 0.48
N GLN A 23 10.84 -14.45 0.05
CA GLN A 23 10.71 -15.80 0.61
C GLN A 23 11.98 -16.62 0.39
N SER A 24 12.56 -16.60 -0.81
CA SER A 24 13.82 -17.32 -1.09
C SER A 24 15.00 -16.74 -0.32
N ASP A 25 15.12 -15.42 -0.26
CA ASP A 25 16.26 -14.74 0.35
C ASP A 25 16.28 -14.91 1.88
N LEU A 26 15.09 -14.90 2.51
CA LEU A 26 14.93 -15.04 3.96
C LEU A 26 14.59 -16.48 4.41
N HIS A 27 14.54 -17.44 3.49
CA HIS A 27 14.14 -18.83 3.74
C HIS A 27 12.82 -18.93 4.53
N LEU A 28 11.83 -18.10 4.18
CA LEU A 28 10.56 -18.05 4.89
C LEU A 28 9.73 -19.30 4.59
N THR A 29 9.05 -19.80 5.62
CA THR A 29 7.98 -20.79 5.45
C THR A 29 6.75 -20.14 4.80
N GLU A 30 5.87 -20.95 4.21
CA GLU A 30 4.55 -20.52 3.71
C GLU A 30 3.79 -19.66 4.74
N THR A 31 3.81 -20.08 6.01
CA THR A 31 3.21 -19.33 7.11
C THR A 31 3.90 -17.99 7.36
N GLY A 32 5.23 -17.92 7.25
CA GLY A 32 5.99 -16.68 7.35
C GLY A 32 5.61 -15.67 6.27
N VAL A 33 5.45 -16.14 5.03
CA VAL A 33 4.99 -15.32 3.90
C VAL A 33 3.59 -14.76 4.16
N GLN A 34 2.67 -15.58 4.67
CA GLN A 34 1.32 -15.13 5.02
C GLN A 34 1.31 -14.07 6.12
N TRP A 35 2.20 -14.18 7.12
CA TRP A 35 2.35 -13.15 8.16
C TRP A 35 2.92 -11.82 7.63
N VAL A 36 3.86 -11.88 6.69
CA VAL A 36 4.42 -10.69 6.04
C VAL A 36 3.30 -9.95 5.29
N MET A 37 2.52 -10.65 4.47
CA MET A 37 1.40 -10.06 3.74
C MET A 37 0.33 -9.49 4.67
N SER A 38 -0.01 -10.22 5.74
CA SER A 38 -0.98 -9.75 6.74
C SER A 38 -0.51 -8.44 7.39
N SER A 39 0.78 -8.35 7.73
CA SER A 39 1.37 -7.16 8.34
C SER A 39 1.43 -5.98 7.36
N PHE A 40 1.69 -6.24 6.08
CA PHE A 40 1.63 -5.24 5.00
C PHE A 40 0.23 -4.62 4.91
N PHE A 41 -0.82 -5.44 4.82
CA PHE A 41 -2.20 -4.95 4.73
C PHE A 41 -2.66 -4.21 5.99
N VAL A 42 -2.29 -4.69 7.18
CA VAL A 42 -2.59 -3.99 8.44
C VAL A 42 -1.93 -2.61 8.46
N SER A 43 -0.65 -2.53 8.08
CA SER A 43 0.07 -1.26 8.03
C SER A 43 -0.57 -0.31 7.02
N LEU A 44 -0.85 -0.79 5.81
CA LEU A 44 -1.53 -0.03 4.76
C LEU A 44 -2.89 0.50 5.25
N ALA A 45 -3.70 -0.34 5.89
CA ALA A 45 -5.00 0.06 6.44
C ALA A 45 -4.87 1.18 7.48
N VAL A 46 -3.91 1.08 8.40
CA VAL A 46 -3.64 2.13 9.40
C VAL A 46 -3.27 3.45 8.73
N PHE A 47 -2.40 3.43 7.71
CA PHE A 47 -2.02 4.62 6.98
C PHE A 47 -3.17 5.22 6.16
N VAL A 48 -3.98 4.39 5.49
CA VAL A 48 -5.13 4.84 4.70
C VAL A 48 -6.19 5.48 5.62
N LEU A 49 -6.51 4.84 6.74
CA LEU A 49 -7.44 5.39 7.73
C LEU A 49 -6.91 6.69 8.34
N GLY A 50 -5.62 6.73 8.65
CA GLY A 50 -4.94 7.95 9.12
C GLY A 50 -5.02 9.07 8.09
N ALA A 51 -4.66 8.81 6.84
CA ALA A 51 -4.71 9.78 5.75
C ALA A 51 -6.14 10.27 5.49
N GLY A 52 -7.14 9.39 5.56
CA GLY A 52 -8.56 9.75 5.48
C GLY A 52 -8.96 10.71 6.60
N ARG A 53 -8.59 10.40 7.85
CA ARG A 53 -8.89 11.27 9.00
C ARG A 53 -8.21 12.63 8.89
N VAL A 54 -6.95 12.67 8.45
CA VAL A 54 -6.23 13.93 8.23
C VAL A 54 -6.85 14.72 7.07
N SER A 55 -7.32 14.04 6.02
CA SER A 55 -8.06 14.65 4.90
C SER A 55 -9.35 15.32 5.35
N ASP A 56 -10.10 14.67 6.25
CA ASP A 56 -11.33 15.23 6.81
C ASP A 56 -11.05 16.49 7.66
N MET A 57 -9.92 16.53 8.37
CA MET A 57 -9.56 17.64 9.24
C MET A 57 -8.93 18.83 8.49
N LEU A 58 -8.01 18.57 7.57
CA LEU A 58 -7.24 19.61 6.87
C LEU A 58 -7.87 20.06 5.54
N GLY A 59 -8.87 19.32 5.07
CA GLY A 59 -9.55 19.54 3.80
C GLY A 59 -8.89 18.76 2.66
N HIS A 60 -9.74 18.09 1.88
CA HIS A 60 -9.38 17.12 0.85
C HIS A 60 -8.41 17.70 -0.20
N ARG A 61 -8.57 18.97 -0.56
CA ARG A 61 -7.73 19.65 -1.57
C ARG A 61 -6.26 19.78 -1.16
N LYS A 62 -5.97 20.04 0.12
CA LYS A 62 -4.59 20.19 0.60
C LYS A 62 -3.88 18.83 0.63
N ILE A 63 -4.60 17.80 1.07
CA ILE A 63 -4.07 16.44 1.20
C ILE A 63 -3.86 15.81 -0.18
N PHE A 64 -4.76 16.11 -1.14
CA PHE A 64 -4.56 15.74 -2.54
C PHE A 64 -3.27 16.33 -3.14
N LEU A 65 -3.04 17.64 -2.93
CA LEU A 65 -1.82 18.31 -3.41
C LEU A 65 -0.54 17.83 -2.71
N LEU A 66 -0.63 17.40 -1.44
CA LEU A 66 0.50 16.77 -0.75
C LEU A 66 0.86 15.40 -1.33
N GLY A 67 -0.13 14.63 -1.80
CA GLY A 67 0.10 13.35 -2.47
C GLY A 67 0.63 13.49 -3.91
N LEU A 68 0.47 14.67 -4.51
CA LEU A 68 0.88 14.99 -5.88
C LEU A 68 1.55 16.38 -5.95
N PRO A 69 2.74 16.56 -5.35
CA PRO A 69 3.37 17.87 -5.26
C PRO A 69 3.84 18.48 -6.61
N GLY A 70 3.65 17.79 -7.74
CA GLY A 70 4.15 18.20 -9.06
C GLY A 70 3.20 17.99 -10.25
N LEU A 71 1.90 17.84 -10.01
CA LEU A 71 0.82 17.88 -11.01
C LEU A 71 -0.01 19.15 -10.83
#